data_AF-A0A381TVP3-F1
#
_entry.id   AF-A0A381TVP3-F1
#
_cell.length_a   1.000
_cell.length_b   1.000
_cell.length_c   1.000
_cell.angle_alpha   90.00
_cell.angle_beta   90.00
_cell.angle_gamma   90.00
#
_symmetry.space_group_name_H-M   'P 1'
#
loop_
_entity.id
_entity.type
_entity.pdbx_description
1 polymer ?
#
loop_
_entity_poly.entity_id
_entity_poly.type
_entity_poly.pdbx_seq_one_letter_code
_entity_poly.pdbx_strand_id
1 'polypeptide(L)'
;VFTVDHFLFRKNVNIIKCVLLQIFALTFWFGCSSSEDTRFLYPSEKEMQVRYLCRLPYLDATAPHQPWTESTPDLLIVGQDKAIVYFNNDRSFVLSKDSKVNLPPGKYLCSL
;
A
#
# COMPACT_ATOMS: atom_id res chain seq x y z
N VAL A 1 52.77 -37.55 7.01
CA VAL A 1 52.63 -36.57 5.90
C VAL A 1 51.24 -36.69 5.25
N PHE A 2 50.84 -37.88 4.78
CA PHE A 2 49.55 -38.10 4.09
C PHE A 2 48.25 -37.79 4.88
N THR A 3 48.27 -37.78 6.22
CA THR A 3 47.07 -37.51 7.05
C THR A 3 46.72 -36.03 7.14
N VAL A 4 47.71 -35.14 7.03
CA VAL A 4 47.52 -33.69 7.09
C VAL A 4 46.91 -33.18 5.78
N ASP A 5 47.35 -33.74 4.65
CA ASP A 5 46.86 -33.38 3.31
C ASP A 5 45.37 -33.73 3.13
N HIS A 6 44.94 -34.89 3.64
CA HIS A 6 43.55 -35.32 3.56
C HIS A 6 42.61 -34.47 4.44
N PHE A 7 43.12 -33.94 5.56
CA PHE A 7 42.38 -33.03 6.44
C PHE A 7 42.22 -31.63 5.80
N LEU A 8 43.29 -31.10 5.21
CA LEU A 8 43.27 -29.84 4.46
C LEU A 8 42.32 -29.91 3.26
N PHE A 9 42.34 -31.01 2.52
CA PHE A 9 41.45 -31.21 1.38
C PHE A 9 39.96 -31.25 1.80
N ARG A 10 39.64 -31.97 2.90
CA ARG A 10 38.27 -32.04 3.43
C ARG A 10 37.76 -30.70 3.95
N LYS A 11 38.65 -29.90 4.58
CA LYS A 11 38.32 -28.56 5.07
C LYS A 11 38.03 -27.60 3.92
N ASN A 12 38.84 -27.65 2.85
CA ASN A 12 38.65 -26.83 1.65
C ASN A 12 37.34 -27.18 0.91
N VAL A 13 36.98 -28.46 0.80
CA VAL A 13 35.71 -28.89 0.19
C VAL A 13 34.49 -28.38 0.99
N ASN A 14 34.56 -28.40 2.31
CA ASN A 14 33.47 -27.88 3.16
C ASN A 14 33.37 -26.36 3.08
N ILE A 15 34.48 -25.62 3.01
CA ILE A 15 34.49 -24.16 2.85
C ILE A 15 33.85 -23.78 1.50
N ILE A 16 34.22 -24.46 0.41
CA ILE A 16 33.65 -24.21 -0.93
C ILE A 16 32.14 -24.47 -0.95
N LYS A 17 31.67 -25.55 -0.29
CA LYS A 17 30.23 -25.83 -0.17
C LYS A 17 29.50 -24.73 0.60
N CYS A 18 30.06 -24.25 1.72
CA CYS A 18 29.46 -23.16 2.50
C CYS A 18 29.38 -21.85 1.71
N VAL A 19 30.44 -21.51 0.96
CA VAL A 19 30.48 -20.29 0.12
C VAL A 19 29.45 -20.36 -1.00
N LEU A 20 29.32 -21.51 -1.68
CA LEU A 20 28.29 -21.72 -2.71
C LEU A 20 26.87 -21.60 -2.13
N LEU A 21 26.65 -22.12 -0.92
CA LEU A 21 25.35 -22.04 -0.24
C LEU A 21 25.00 -20.59 0.15
N GLN A 22 25.98 -19.79 0.57
CA GLN A 22 25.80 -18.36 0.85
C GLN A 22 25.48 -17.55 -0.40
N ILE A 23 26.16 -17.83 -1.53
CA ILE A 23 25.89 -17.15 -2.81
C ILE A 23 24.46 -17.45 -3.26
N PHE A 24 24.01 -18.70 -3.12
CA PHE A 24 22.64 -19.09 -3.50
C PHE A 24 21.57 -18.46 -2.59
N ALA A 25 21.84 -18.33 -1.29
CA ALA A 25 20.93 -17.66 -0.37
C ALA A 25 20.79 -16.14 -0.65
N LEU A 26 21.90 -15.49 -1.03
CA LEU A 26 21.91 -14.06 -1.31
C LEU A 26 21.16 -13.72 -2.61
N THR A 27 21.27 -14.53 -3.66
CA THR A 27 20.54 -14.29 -4.91
C THR A 27 19.04 -14.57 -4.79
N PHE A 28 18.63 -15.51 -3.93
CA PHE A 28 17.22 -15.82 -3.72
C PHE A 28 16.48 -14.73 -2.95
N TRP A 29 17.13 -14.06 -1.99
CA TRP A 29 16.50 -12.98 -1.21
C TRP A 29 16.41 -11.64 -1.92
N PHE A 30 17.33 -11.31 -2.84
CA PHE A 30 17.24 -10.08 -3.62
C PHE A 30 16.20 -10.10 -4.74
N GLY A 31 15.63 -11.26 -5.08
CA GLY A 31 14.58 -11.39 -6.10
C GLY A 31 13.16 -11.04 -5.65
N CYS A 32 12.94 -10.78 -4.35
CA CYS A 32 11.59 -10.60 -3.78
C CYS A 32 11.21 -9.14 -3.52
N SER A 33 11.90 -8.18 -4.15
CA SER A 33 11.66 -6.76 -3.93
C SER A 33 11.60 -6.01 -5.25
N SER A 34 10.52 -6.21 -6.01
CA SER A 34 9.98 -5.25 -7.00
C SER A 34 8.90 -5.94 -7.84
N SER A 35 7.76 -6.25 -7.24
CA SER A 35 6.53 -6.23 -8.03
C SER A 35 6.15 -4.76 -8.11
N GLU A 36 6.41 -4.11 -9.25
CA GLU A 36 5.75 -2.85 -9.58
C GLU A 36 4.24 -3.05 -9.38
N ASP A 37 3.57 -2.06 -8.77
CA ASP A 37 2.11 -2.06 -8.61
C ASP A 37 1.48 -2.25 -9.99
N THR A 38 1.03 -3.46 -10.28
CA THR A 38 0.22 -3.76 -11.46
C THR A 38 -1.15 -3.13 -11.21
N ARG A 39 -1.24 -1.81 -11.41
CA ARG A 39 -2.51 -1.10 -11.36
C ARG A 39 -3.40 -1.73 -12.42
N PHE A 40 -4.42 -2.45 -11.95
CA PHE A 40 -5.45 -2.96 -12.83
C PHE A 40 -6.02 -1.80 -13.66
N LEU A 41 -6.30 -2.06 -14.94
CA LEU A 41 -6.96 -1.10 -15.84
C LEU A 41 -8.27 -0.57 -15.26
N TYR A 42 -8.92 -1.37 -14.42
CA TYR A 42 -10.12 -1.01 -13.68
C TYR A 42 -9.84 -0.97 -12.18
N PRO A 43 -10.33 0.07 -11.48
CA PRO A 43 -10.19 0.15 -10.04
C PRO A 43 -10.92 -1.04 -9.38
N SER A 44 -10.38 -1.51 -8.28
CA SER A 44 -11.08 -2.48 -7.43
C SER A 44 -12.37 -1.88 -6.87
N GLU A 45 -13.31 -2.72 -6.44
CA GLU A 45 -14.56 -2.25 -5.81
C GLU A 45 -14.27 -1.31 -4.62
N LYS A 46 -13.23 -1.61 -3.83
CA LYS A 46 -12.79 -0.76 -2.72
C LYS A 46 -12.32 0.61 -3.20
N GLU A 47 -11.47 0.65 -4.21
CA GLU A 47 -10.99 1.93 -4.78
C GLU A 47 -12.13 2.73 -5.39
N MET A 48 -13.08 2.06 -6.04
CA MET A 48 -14.28 2.71 -6.59
C MET A 48 -15.12 3.34 -5.48
N GLN A 49 -15.31 2.65 -4.36
CA GLN A 49 -16.03 3.20 -3.19
C GLN A 49 -15.26 4.37 -2.55
N VAL A 50 -13.94 4.28 -2.41
CA VAL A 50 -13.11 5.40 -1.93
C VAL A 50 -13.29 6.62 -2.84
N ARG A 51 -13.17 6.43 -4.17
CA ARG A 51 -13.37 7.50 -5.16
C ARG A 51 -14.76 8.11 -5.07
N TYR A 52 -15.79 7.29 -4.90
CA TYR A 52 -17.15 7.75 -4.74
C TYR A 52 -17.30 8.64 -3.50
N LEU A 53 -16.80 8.18 -2.34
CA LEU A 53 -16.85 8.94 -1.09
C LEU A 53 -16.06 10.25 -1.16
N CYS A 54 -14.88 10.25 -1.78
CA CYS A 54 -14.07 11.47 -1.94
C CYS A 54 -14.74 12.49 -2.89
N ARG A 55 -15.65 12.06 -3.78
CA ARG A 55 -16.39 12.94 -4.71
C ARG A 55 -17.71 13.45 -4.16
N LEU A 56 -18.29 12.78 -3.16
CA LEU A 56 -19.57 13.16 -2.56
C LEU A 56 -19.66 14.62 -2.11
N PRO A 57 -18.61 15.24 -1.52
CA PRO A 57 -18.67 16.65 -1.17
C PRO A 57 -19.07 17.52 -2.37
N TYR A 58 -18.47 17.31 -3.54
CA TYR A 58 -18.76 18.10 -4.75
C TYR A 58 -20.17 17.90 -5.34
N LEU A 59 -20.87 16.83 -4.93
CA LEU A 59 -22.23 16.55 -5.36
C LEU A 59 -23.28 17.21 -4.47
N ASP A 60 -22.88 17.73 -3.30
CA ASP A 60 -23.79 18.44 -2.40
C ASP A 60 -24.21 19.77 -3.03
N ALA A 61 -25.51 20.10 -2.92
CA ALA A 61 -26.06 21.36 -3.40
C ALA A 61 -25.46 22.58 -2.67
N THR A 62 -24.91 22.38 -1.45
CA THR A 62 -24.22 23.45 -0.71
C THR A 62 -22.79 23.70 -1.18
N ALA A 63 -22.24 22.84 -2.04
CA ALA A 63 -20.84 22.89 -2.48
C ALA A 63 -20.40 24.24 -3.07
N PRO A 64 -21.16 24.98 -3.90
CA PRO A 64 -20.64 26.19 -4.57
C PRO A 64 -20.11 27.29 -3.64
N HIS A 65 -20.49 27.30 -2.36
CA HIS A 65 -20.09 28.30 -1.37
C HIS A 65 -19.15 27.75 -0.29
N GLN A 66 -18.75 26.49 -0.39
CA GLN A 66 -17.89 25.86 0.62
C GLN A 66 -16.42 26.19 0.38
N PRO A 67 -15.63 26.40 1.45
CA PRO A 67 -14.22 26.74 1.33
C PRO A 67 -13.36 25.61 0.75
N TRP A 68 -13.88 24.37 0.72
CA TRP A 68 -13.18 23.21 0.17
C TRP A 68 -13.48 22.94 -1.31
N THR A 69 -14.35 23.72 -1.95
CA THR A 69 -14.83 23.45 -3.32
C THR A 69 -13.76 23.58 -4.39
N GLU A 70 -12.78 24.46 -4.19
CA GLU A 70 -11.63 24.62 -5.07
C GLU A 70 -10.43 23.74 -4.67
N SER A 71 -10.52 23.07 -3.52
CA SER A 71 -9.44 22.24 -2.98
C SER A 71 -9.61 20.78 -3.35
N THR A 72 -8.51 20.06 -3.48
CA THR A 72 -8.51 18.62 -3.77
C THR A 72 -8.61 17.79 -2.47
N PRO A 73 -9.49 16.77 -2.39
CA PRO A 73 -9.50 15.80 -1.32
C PRO A 73 -8.19 15.01 -1.33
N ASP A 74 -7.59 14.85 -0.16
CA ASP A 74 -6.32 14.17 0.03
C ASP A 74 -6.52 12.84 0.78
N LEU A 75 -7.32 12.89 1.86
CA LEU A 75 -7.47 11.76 2.77
C LEU A 75 -8.94 11.50 3.10
N LEU A 76 -9.32 10.24 3.09
CA LEU A 76 -10.60 9.74 3.58
C LEU A 76 -10.37 8.93 4.86
N ILE A 77 -11.03 9.32 5.95
CA ILE A 77 -11.05 8.57 7.20
C ILE A 77 -12.43 7.96 7.39
N VAL A 78 -12.51 6.62 7.36
CA VAL A 78 -13.75 5.87 7.57
C VAL A 78 -13.80 5.37 9.01
N GLY A 79 -14.83 5.78 9.73
CA GLY A 79 -15.18 5.26 11.06
C GLY A 79 -16.28 4.19 11.00
N GLN A 80 -16.85 3.89 12.17
CA GLN A 80 -17.99 2.98 12.27
C GLN A 80 -19.27 3.61 11.71
N ASP A 81 -19.58 4.85 12.12
CA ASP A 81 -20.86 5.49 11.79
C ASP A 81 -20.75 6.64 10.78
N LYS A 82 -19.53 7.15 10.58
CA LYS A 82 -19.25 8.31 9.73
C LYS A 82 -17.96 8.16 8.95
N ALA A 83 -17.90 8.80 7.80
CA ALA A 83 -16.67 9.00 7.05
C ALA A 83 -16.34 10.50 6.97
N ILE A 84 -15.06 10.83 6.95
CA ILE A 84 -14.58 12.21 6.91
C ILE A 84 -13.63 12.34 5.74
N VAL A 85 -13.95 13.26 4.83
CA VAL A 85 -13.07 13.65 3.72
C VAL A 85 -12.26 14.85 4.17
N TYR A 86 -10.94 14.78 4.08
CA TYR A 86 -10.02 15.87 4.33
C TYR A 86 -9.48 16.40 3.01
N PHE A 87 -9.36 17.71 2.95
CA PHE A 87 -8.86 18.44 1.79
C PHE A 87 -7.49 19.04 2.10
N ASN A 88 -6.75 19.37 1.03
CA ASN A 88 -5.40 19.93 1.12
C ASN A 88 -5.34 21.32 1.82
N ASN A 89 -6.49 21.96 2.04
CA ASN A 89 -6.60 23.25 2.74
C ASN A 89 -6.97 23.09 4.22
N ASP A 90 -6.71 21.92 4.82
CA ASP A 90 -7.06 21.54 6.20
C ASP A 90 -8.56 21.58 6.52
N ARG A 91 -9.43 21.65 5.49
CA ARG A 91 -10.87 21.54 5.66
C ARG A 91 -11.30 20.10 5.60
N SER A 92 -12.49 19.84 6.14
CA SER A 92 -13.08 18.52 6.12
C SER A 92 -14.58 18.56 5.84
N PHE A 93 -15.08 17.45 5.30
CA PHE A 93 -16.49 17.21 5.06
C PHE A 93 -16.89 15.88 5.70
N VAL A 94 -17.99 15.89 6.45
CA VAL A 94 -18.46 14.71 7.19
C VAL A 94 -19.61 14.06 6.45
N LEU A 95 -19.45 12.77 6.17
CA LEU A 95 -20.43 11.90 5.55
C LEU A 95 -21.02 10.97 6.61
N SER A 96 -22.34 10.84 6.64
CA SER A 96 -22.98 9.73 7.35
C SER A 96 -22.68 8.43 6.61
N LYS A 97 -22.31 7.37 7.34
CA LYS A 97 -22.06 6.08 6.71
C LYS A 97 -23.40 5.43 6.35
N ASP A 98 -23.78 5.55 5.09
CA ASP A 98 -24.94 4.82 4.57
C ASP A 98 -24.66 3.31 4.49
N SER A 99 -25.72 2.51 4.66
CA SER A 99 -25.67 1.03 4.62
C SER A 99 -25.15 0.45 3.30
N LYS A 100 -25.03 1.26 2.24
CA LYS A 100 -24.53 0.87 0.92
C LYS A 100 -23.00 0.91 0.82
N VAL A 101 -22.31 1.53 1.78
CA VAL A 101 -20.84 1.70 1.76
C VAL A 101 -20.19 0.58 2.57
N ASN A 102 -19.65 -0.43 1.87
CA ASN A 102 -18.97 -1.58 2.48
C ASN A 102 -17.45 -1.35 2.61
N LEU A 103 -17.05 -0.15 3.07
CA LEU A 103 -15.67 0.15 3.36
C LEU A 103 -15.37 -0.13 4.84
N PRO A 104 -14.32 -0.92 5.17
CA PRO A 104 -13.92 -1.10 6.55
C PRO A 104 -13.40 0.21 7.15
N PRO A 105 -13.42 0.35 8.50
CA PRO A 105 -12.84 1.51 9.15
C PRO A 105 -11.34 1.59 8.87
N GLY A 106 -10.84 2.79 8.54
CA GLY A 106 -9.46 2.97 8.13
C GLY A 106 -9.18 4.34 7.52
N LYS A 107 -7.93 4.52 7.08
CA LYS A 107 -7.47 5.70 6.35
C LYS A 107 -7.21 5.31 4.90
N TYR A 108 -7.71 6.10 3.97
CA TYR A 108 -7.63 5.85 2.53
C TYR A 108 -7.18 7.12 1.83
N LEU A 109 -6.30 6.99 0.83
CA LEU A 109 -5.91 8.12 -0.01
C LEU A 109 -7.00 8.37 -1.05
N CYS A 110 -7.35 9.65 -1.24
CA CYS A 110 -8.25 10.04 -2.31
C CYS A 110 -7.46 10.13 -3.62
N SER A 111 -7.60 9.14 -4.50
CA SER A 111 -7.14 9.26 -5.90
C SER A 111 -8.30 9.79 -6.74
N LEU A 112 -8.35 11.08 -7.05
CA LEU A 112 -9.42 11.64 -7.89
C LEU A 112 -9.33 11.17 -9.34
#